data_AF-A0A9X3L3S9-F1
#
_entry.id   AF-A0A9X3L3S9-F1
#
_cell.length_a   1.000
_cell.length_b   1.000
_cell.length_c   1.000
_cell.angle_alpha   90.00
_cell.angle_beta   90.00
_cell.angle_gamma   90.00
#
_symmetry.space_group_name_H-M   'P 1'
#
loop_
_entity.id
_entity.type
_entity.pdbx_description
1 polymer ?
#
loop_
_entity_poly.entity_id
_entity_poly.type
_entity_poly.pdbx_seq_one_letter_code
_entity_poly.pdbx_strand_id
1 'polypeptide(L)'
;MNTSIDLPEMRVFVAVVTDGSFTTAADRLGTDKARISRIVSRMEKKLGAQLLTRSTRRLNVTEVGRDYFERAMCILTAAEAAEAAVAQQSREPKGLLKLTAGTEFGTMVVDDWIAAFLRMAPKVTVEAEYTNRLVDIIHEGFDVAVRVGTLEDSGLSARKLGEVSYGLYAAPGYLKRGPALSAVGDLKRHNLIMKTTRGRSNWALVNGENTEKVTVSPRCAVNSTIAAKNLALAGLGITHLPRFMAEPYVAVGTLSCVLPGWAEVPAPVHAVFASSRYMDPKVRSFVDLCLSAFKGDGSQS
;
A
#
# COMPACT_ATOMS: atom_id res chain seq x y z
N MET A 1 -26.37 37.25 -6.98
CA MET A 1 -24.92 37.32 -6.67
C MET A 1 -24.42 35.90 -6.60
N ASN A 2 -23.37 35.54 -7.34
CA ASN A 2 -22.90 34.17 -7.46
C ASN A 2 -22.13 33.77 -6.18
N THR A 3 -22.83 33.17 -5.21
CA THR A 3 -22.31 32.81 -3.88
C THR A 3 -21.50 31.49 -3.87
N SER A 4 -21.34 30.84 -5.01
CA SER A 4 -20.63 29.56 -5.10
C SER A 4 -19.13 29.73 -4.87
N ILE A 5 -18.55 28.76 -4.16
CA ILE A 5 -17.11 28.53 -4.18
C ILE A 5 -16.74 27.95 -5.55
N ASP A 6 -15.61 28.35 -6.10
CA ASP A 6 -15.07 27.79 -7.35
C ASP A 6 -13.92 26.80 -7.09
N LEU A 7 -13.55 26.01 -8.11
CA LEU A 7 -12.49 25.01 -7.99
C LEU A 7 -11.11 25.62 -7.66
N PRO A 8 -10.71 26.78 -8.21
CA PRO A 8 -9.48 27.45 -7.79
C PRO A 8 -9.45 27.80 -6.29
N GLU A 9 -10.55 28.31 -5.74
CA GLU A 9 -10.70 28.59 -4.32
C GLU A 9 -10.53 27.29 -3.50
N MET A 10 -11.20 26.19 -3.89
CA MET A 10 -11.02 24.87 -3.26
C MET A 10 -9.57 24.37 -3.30
N ARG A 11 -8.89 24.48 -4.45
CA ARG A 11 -7.47 24.09 -4.60
C ARG A 11 -6.56 24.83 -3.63
N VAL A 12 -6.81 26.13 -3.43
CA VAL A 12 -6.02 26.95 -2.50
C VAL A 12 -6.22 26.49 -1.06
N PHE A 13 -7.45 26.21 -0.63
CA PHE A 13 -7.72 25.71 0.71
C PHE A 13 -7.09 24.33 0.94
N VAL A 14 -7.28 23.41 -0.01
CA VAL A 14 -6.69 22.06 0.04
C VAL A 14 -5.17 22.13 0.13
N ALA A 15 -4.51 23.00 -0.63
CA ALA A 15 -3.07 23.19 -0.57
C ALA A 15 -2.60 23.65 0.81
N VAL A 16 -3.27 24.65 1.39
CA VAL A 16 -2.95 25.17 2.72
C VAL A 16 -3.07 24.11 3.81
N VAL A 17 -4.12 23.27 3.75
CA VAL A 17 -4.34 22.18 4.71
C VAL A 17 -3.29 21.07 4.53
N THR A 18 -3.03 20.66 3.29
CA THR A 18 -2.07 19.60 2.96
C THR A 18 -0.64 19.98 3.37
N ASP A 19 -0.23 21.21 3.07
CA ASP A 19 1.13 21.68 3.35
C ASP A 19 1.31 22.16 4.82
N GLY A 20 0.22 22.25 5.59
CA GLY A 20 0.21 22.76 6.96
C GLY A 20 0.67 24.23 7.10
N SER A 21 0.86 24.94 5.99
CA SER A 21 1.52 26.25 5.95
C SER A 21 1.05 27.07 4.77
N PHE A 22 0.62 28.31 5.06
CA PHE A 22 0.30 29.30 4.03
C PHE A 22 1.49 29.69 3.16
N THR A 23 2.71 29.69 3.71
CA THR A 23 3.92 30.04 2.96
C THR A 23 4.26 28.93 1.98
N THR A 24 4.29 27.69 2.47
CA THR A 24 4.62 26.52 1.64
C THR A 24 3.60 26.32 0.53
N ALA A 25 2.31 26.50 0.82
CA ALA A 25 1.26 26.46 -0.20
C ALA A 25 1.38 27.59 -1.22
N ALA A 26 1.89 28.76 -0.83
CA ALA A 26 2.11 29.90 -1.72
C ALA A 26 3.22 29.61 -2.74
N ASP A 27 4.33 29.09 -2.24
CA ASP A 27 5.46 28.65 -3.08
C ASP A 27 5.01 27.56 -4.06
N ARG A 28 4.25 26.56 -3.58
CA ARG A 28 3.72 25.46 -4.39
C ARG A 28 2.77 25.92 -5.49
N LEU A 29 1.96 26.93 -5.21
CA LEU A 29 0.96 27.48 -6.15
C LEU A 29 1.50 28.66 -6.97
N GLY A 30 2.78 29.02 -6.86
CA GLY A 30 3.40 30.10 -7.63
C GLY A 30 2.79 31.48 -7.34
N THR A 31 2.42 31.75 -6.08
CA THR A 31 1.75 32.98 -5.66
C THR A 31 2.31 33.49 -4.33
N ASP A 32 1.87 34.67 -3.88
CA ASP A 32 2.23 35.19 -2.56
C ASP A 32 1.26 34.73 -1.44
N LYS A 33 1.80 34.67 -0.21
CA LYS A 33 1.08 34.32 1.02
C LYS A 33 -0.16 35.20 1.27
N ALA A 34 -0.08 36.50 0.96
CA ALA A 34 -1.17 37.44 1.22
C ALA A 34 -2.38 37.14 0.32
N ARG A 35 -2.14 36.70 -0.92
CA ARG A 35 -3.16 36.26 -1.87
C ARG A 35 -3.86 34.98 -1.42
N ILE A 36 -3.11 33.96 -1.02
CA ILE A 36 -3.70 32.72 -0.47
C ILE A 36 -4.53 33.03 0.78
N SER A 37 -3.99 33.82 1.72
CA SER A 37 -4.72 34.22 2.92
C SER A 37 -6.04 34.92 2.60
N ARG A 38 -6.05 35.83 1.60
CA ARG A 38 -7.27 36.53 1.16
C ARG A 38 -8.29 35.59 0.53
N ILE A 39 -7.85 34.58 -0.22
CA ILE A 39 -8.72 33.59 -0.85
C ILE A 39 -9.40 32.76 0.24
N VAL A 40 -8.65 32.18 1.18
CA VAL A 40 -9.21 31.36 2.26
C VAL A 40 -10.19 32.16 3.12
N SER A 41 -9.84 33.39 3.54
CA SER A 41 -10.76 34.22 4.33
C SER A 41 -12.04 34.59 3.57
N ARG A 42 -11.97 34.72 2.24
CA ARG A 42 -13.14 34.94 1.40
C ARG A 42 -14.02 33.69 1.34
N MET A 43 -13.42 32.51 1.23
CA MET A 43 -14.14 31.24 1.26
C MET A 43 -14.87 31.05 2.59
N GLU A 44 -14.19 31.27 3.72
CA GLU A 44 -14.81 31.20 5.06
C GLU A 44 -16.00 32.16 5.18
N LYS A 45 -15.85 33.39 4.67
CA LYS A 45 -16.94 34.37 4.64
C LYS A 45 -18.12 33.92 3.77
N LYS A 46 -17.86 33.30 2.61
CA LYS A 46 -18.91 32.77 1.71
C LYS A 46 -19.62 31.56 2.33
N LEU A 47 -18.88 30.69 3.01
CA LEU A 47 -19.40 29.48 3.66
C LEU A 47 -20.07 29.77 5.00
N GLY A 48 -19.84 30.95 5.59
CA GLY A 48 -20.36 31.31 6.90
C GLY A 48 -19.72 30.51 8.04
N ALA A 49 -18.57 29.87 7.80
CA ALA A 49 -17.90 28.99 8.75
C ALA A 49 -16.39 29.25 8.75
N GLN A 50 -15.78 29.16 9.92
CA GLN A 50 -14.33 29.21 10.07
C GLN A 50 -13.74 27.81 9.83
N LEU A 51 -12.93 27.68 8.77
CA LEU A 51 -12.31 26.41 8.38
C LEU A 51 -10.93 26.25 9.02
N LEU A 52 -10.23 27.36 9.30
CA LEU A 52 -8.90 27.38 9.90
C LEU A 52 -8.86 28.28 11.14
N THR A 53 -8.21 27.81 12.19
CA THR A 53 -7.88 28.62 13.37
C THR A 53 -6.44 29.08 13.29
N ARG A 54 -6.25 30.40 13.41
CA ARG A 54 -4.92 31.02 13.41
C ARG A 54 -4.43 31.12 14.85
N SER A 55 -3.62 30.15 15.29
CA SER A 55 -2.75 30.38 16.45
C SER A 55 -1.43 30.97 15.96
N THR A 56 -0.78 31.82 16.75
CA THR A 56 0.49 32.49 16.39
C THR A 56 1.68 31.53 16.22
N ARG A 57 1.48 30.22 16.40
CA ARG A 57 2.53 29.19 16.26
C ARG A 57 2.18 28.02 15.34
N ARG A 58 0.90 27.74 15.06
CA ARG A 58 0.47 26.62 14.20
C ARG A 58 -0.85 26.88 13.49
N LEU A 59 -0.93 26.41 12.25
CA LEU A 59 -2.17 26.29 11.49
C LEU A 59 -2.95 25.09 12.02
N ASN A 60 -4.17 25.31 12.50
CA ASN A 60 -5.05 24.23 12.94
C ASN A 60 -6.33 24.24 12.10
N VAL A 61 -6.73 23.08 11.59
CA VAL A 61 -7.97 22.90 10.84
C VAL A 61 -9.11 22.66 11.82
N THR A 62 -10.24 23.34 11.64
CA THR A 62 -11.44 23.10 12.47
C THR A 62 -12.11 21.78 12.07
N GLU A 63 -13.06 21.30 12.87
CA GLU A 63 -13.86 20.12 12.52
C GLU A 63 -14.60 20.34 11.19
N VAL A 64 -15.30 21.46 11.05
CA VAL A 64 -15.95 21.88 9.78
C VAL A 64 -14.93 22.04 8.65
N GLY A 65 -13.73 22.53 8.95
CA GLY A 65 -12.62 22.63 8.01
C GLY A 65 -12.14 21.27 7.51
N ARG A 66 -12.13 20.25 8.37
CA ARG A 66 -11.76 18.88 8.01
C ARG A 66 -12.82 18.29 7.09
N ASP A 67 -14.10 18.35 7.47
CA ASP A 67 -15.20 17.87 6.64
C ASP A 67 -15.23 18.54 5.26
N TYR A 68 -14.99 19.85 5.22
CA TYR A 68 -14.90 20.59 3.97
C TYR A 68 -13.69 20.17 3.14
N PHE A 69 -12.53 19.92 3.77
CA PHE A 69 -11.33 19.44 3.11
C PHE A 69 -11.55 18.10 2.42
N GLU A 70 -12.16 17.11 3.09
CA GLU A 70 -12.40 15.78 2.51
C GLU A 70 -13.31 15.88 1.27
N ARG A 71 -14.36 16.70 1.37
CA ARG A 71 -15.31 16.94 0.26
C ARG A 71 -14.66 17.71 -0.89
N ALA A 72 -13.86 18.73 -0.59
CA ALA A 72 -13.14 19.51 -1.59
C ALA A 72 -12.13 18.63 -2.34
N MET A 73 -11.41 17.75 -1.65
CA MET A 73 -10.52 16.76 -2.26
C MET A 73 -11.26 15.85 -3.24
N CYS A 74 -12.40 15.31 -2.84
CA CYS A 74 -13.23 14.49 -3.73
C CYS A 74 -13.69 15.27 -4.98
N ILE A 75 -14.14 16.51 -4.82
CA ILE A 75 -14.61 17.36 -5.93
C ILE A 75 -13.47 17.68 -6.90
N LEU A 76 -12.31 18.09 -6.38
CA LEU A 76 -11.14 18.42 -7.20
C LEU A 76 -10.65 17.19 -7.96
N THR A 77 -10.58 16.04 -7.29
CA THR A 77 -10.23 14.76 -7.93
C THR A 77 -11.21 14.44 -9.05
N ALA A 78 -12.53 14.60 -8.81
CA ALA A 78 -13.56 14.38 -9.82
C ALA A 78 -13.48 15.35 -11.02
N ALA A 79 -13.13 16.61 -10.77
CA ALA A 79 -12.92 17.60 -11.82
C ALA A 79 -11.68 17.29 -12.67
N GLU A 80 -10.56 16.94 -12.04
CA GLU A 80 -9.34 16.49 -12.73
C GLU A 80 -9.60 15.22 -13.54
N ALA A 81 -10.37 14.30 -12.99
CA ALA A 81 -10.90 13.12 -13.67
C ALA A 81 -11.71 13.45 -14.93
N ALA A 82 -12.59 14.46 -14.86
CA ALA A 82 -13.39 14.91 -15.99
C ALA A 82 -12.53 15.59 -17.07
N GLU A 83 -11.56 16.43 -16.67
CA GLU A 83 -10.57 17.02 -17.57
C GLU A 83 -9.71 15.93 -18.24
N ALA A 84 -9.27 14.93 -17.47
CA ALA A 84 -8.53 13.77 -17.97
C ALA A 84 -9.37 12.90 -18.92
N ALA A 85 -10.69 12.81 -18.71
CA ALA A 85 -11.60 12.12 -19.61
C ALA A 85 -11.68 12.79 -20.98
N VAL A 86 -11.62 14.12 -21.05
CA VAL A 86 -11.51 14.87 -22.31
C VAL A 86 -10.10 14.74 -22.90
N ALA A 87 -9.07 14.70 -22.05
CA ALA A 87 -7.69 14.47 -22.46
C ALA A 87 -7.42 13.02 -22.94
N GLN A 88 -8.40 12.10 -22.89
CA GLN A 88 -8.28 10.72 -23.42
C GLN A 88 -7.96 10.64 -24.93
N GLN A 89 -7.95 11.76 -25.65
CA GLN A 89 -7.40 11.80 -27.00
C GLN A 89 -5.86 11.71 -27.02
N SER A 90 -5.19 11.94 -25.89
CA SER A 90 -3.77 11.67 -25.65
C SER A 90 -3.61 10.41 -24.78
N ARG A 91 -3.40 9.25 -25.42
CA ARG A 91 -3.20 7.94 -24.77
C ARG A 91 -1.88 7.78 -24.02
N GLU A 92 -0.99 8.77 -24.09
CA GLU A 92 0.36 8.66 -23.54
C GLU A 92 0.37 8.95 -22.01
N PRO A 93 0.83 8.00 -21.17
CA PRO A 93 1.00 8.24 -19.73
C PRO A 93 2.14 9.24 -19.50
N LYS A 94 1.90 10.26 -18.67
CA LYS A 94 2.86 11.31 -18.33
C LYS A 94 2.60 11.91 -16.94
N GLY A 95 3.59 12.60 -16.38
CA GLY A 95 3.48 13.30 -15.09
C GLY A 95 3.94 12.47 -13.90
N LEU A 96 3.64 12.92 -12.67
CA LEU A 96 4.03 12.23 -11.44
C LEU A 96 2.99 11.15 -11.09
N LEU A 97 3.43 9.91 -10.90
CA LEU A 97 2.68 8.83 -10.28
C LEU A 97 3.12 8.69 -8.81
N LYS A 98 2.27 9.10 -7.87
CA LYS A 98 2.46 8.86 -6.43
C LYS A 98 1.85 7.51 -6.06
N LEU A 99 2.69 6.56 -5.63
CA LEU A 99 2.25 5.22 -5.27
C LEU A 99 2.67 4.83 -3.86
N THR A 100 1.93 3.89 -3.27
CA THR A 100 2.31 3.30 -1.99
C THR A 100 2.17 1.78 -2.02
N ALA A 101 3.09 1.06 -1.40
CA ALA A 101 3.04 -0.40 -1.28
C ALA A 101 3.40 -0.87 0.15
N GLY A 102 2.98 -2.08 0.53
CA GLY A 102 3.46 -2.71 1.77
C GLY A 102 4.98 -2.87 1.74
N THR A 103 5.67 -2.74 2.87
CA THR A 103 7.13 -2.56 2.88
C THR A 103 7.88 -3.71 2.22
N GLU A 104 7.59 -4.95 2.61
CA GLU A 104 8.28 -6.12 2.05
C GLU A 104 7.86 -6.44 0.61
N PHE A 105 6.57 -6.33 0.29
CA PHE A 105 6.07 -6.60 -1.06
C PHE A 105 6.49 -5.52 -2.06
N GLY A 106 6.52 -4.27 -1.60
CA GLY A 106 6.96 -3.11 -2.36
C GLY A 106 8.39 -3.26 -2.85
N THR A 107 9.30 -3.52 -1.92
CA THR A 107 10.75 -3.62 -2.18
C THR A 107 11.19 -4.91 -2.89
N MET A 108 10.35 -5.95 -2.92
CA MET A 108 10.70 -7.23 -3.55
C MET A 108 9.97 -7.51 -4.86
N VAL A 109 8.83 -6.84 -5.12
CA VAL A 109 7.98 -7.12 -6.28
C VAL A 109 7.57 -5.83 -6.99
N VAL A 110 7.09 -4.82 -6.26
CA VAL A 110 6.59 -3.58 -6.88
C VAL A 110 7.72 -2.78 -7.53
N ASP A 111 8.94 -2.81 -6.98
CA ASP A 111 10.12 -2.16 -7.58
C ASP A 111 10.36 -2.64 -9.03
N ASP A 112 10.18 -3.93 -9.32
CA ASP A 112 10.33 -4.46 -10.69
C ASP A 112 9.25 -3.95 -11.62
N TRP A 113 8.01 -3.77 -11.12
CA TRP A 113 6.93 -3.17 -11.90
C TRP A 113 7.17 -1.69 -12.15
N ILE A 114 7.67 -0.95 -11.16
CA ILE A 114 8.05 0.46 -11.32
C ILE A 114 9.16 0.57 -12.36
N ALA A 115 10.18 -0.29 -12.29
CA ALA A 115 11.27 -0.29 -13.25
C ALA A 115 10.77 -0.58 -14.68
N ALA A 116 9.90 -1.58 -14.84
CA ALA A 116 9.27 -1.87 -16.14
C ALA A 116 8.40 -0.70 -16.63
N PHE A 117 7.65 -0.06 -15.73
CA PHE A 117 6.77 1.05 -16.05
C PHE A 117 7.55 2.30 -16.48
N LEU A 118 8.61 2.67 -15.77
CA LEU A 118 9.46 3.81 -16.13
C LEU A 118 10.17 3.62 -17.49
N ARG A 119 10.51 2.37 -17.86
CA ARG A 119 11.04 2.06 -19.21
C ARG A 119 9.97 2.23 -20.30
N MET A 120 8.75 1.82 -20.03
CA MET A 120 7.62 1.90 -20.97
C MET A 120 7.07 3.32 -21.12
N ALA A 121 7.08 4.11 -20.04
CA ALA A 121 6.47 5.43 -19.94
C ALA A 121 7.52 6.50 -19.55
N PRO A 122 8.42 6.90 -20.47
CA PRO A 122 9.56 7.78 -20.16
C PRO A 122 9.17 9.21 -19.75
N LYS A 123 7.91 9.61 -19.96
CA LYS A 123 7.36 10.91 -19.52
C LYS A 123 6.73 10.87 -18.14
N VAL A 124 6.79 9.73 -17.46
CA VAL A 124 6.29 9.54 -16.10
C VAL A 124 7.46 9.58 -15.11
N THR A 125 7.26 10.28 -14.01
CA THR A 125 8.10 10.18 -12.81
C THR A 125 7.34 9.44 -11.72
N VAL A 126 8.03 8.74 -10.82
CA VAL A 126 7.41 7.96 -9.76
C VAL A 126 7.90 8.45 -8.39
N GLU A 127 6.97 8.63 -7.45
CA GLU A 127 7.24 8.80 -6.03
C GLU A 127 6.58 7.63 -5.30
N ALA A 128 7.38 6.80 -4.62
CA ALA A 128 6.92 5.57 -3.98
C ALA A 128 7.13 5.61 -2.47
N GLU A 129 6.07 5.37 -1.69
CA GLU A 129 6.15 5.17 -0.23
C GLU A 129 5.90 3.70 0.15
N TYR A 130 6.87 3.10 0.82
CA TYR A 130 6.79 1.73 1.32
C TYR A 130 6.43 1.67 2.79
N THR A 131 5.17 1.35 3.09
CA THR A 131 4.65 1.38 4.44
C THR A 131 3.59 0.33 4.70
N ASN A 132 3.65 -0.25 5.90
CA ASN A 132 2.65 -1.19 6.42
C ASN A 132 1.55 -0.48 7.24
N ARG A 133 1.59 0.85 7.36
CA ARG A 133 0.52 1.63 7.99
C ARG A 133 -0.72 1.66 7.08
N LEU A 134 -1.89 1.80 7.69
CA LEU A 134 -3.07 2.20 6.94
C LEU A 134 -2.83 3.62 6.42
N VAL A 135 -2.85 3.78 5.10
CA VAL A 135 -2.67 5.07 4.42
C VAL A 135 -4.01 5.50 3.87
N ASP A 136 -4.30 6.78 3.99
CA ASP A 136 -5.46 7.37 3.36
C ASP A 136 -5.09 7.82 1.96
N ILE A 137 -5.45 7.02 0.96
CA ILE A 137 -5.08 7.26 -0.45
C ILE A 137 -5.53 8.65 -0.90
N ILE A 138 -6.72 9.09 -0.48
CA ILE A 138 -7.30 10.35 -0.90
C ILE A 138 -6.61 11.50 -0.17
N HIS A 139 -6.58 11.47 1.17
CA HIS A 139 -6.06 12.57 1.96
C HIS A 139 -4.54 12.76 1.83
N GLU A 140 -3.80 11.68 1.60
CA GLU A 140 -2.34 11.72 1.43
C GLU A 140 -1.91 11.92 -0.03
N GLY A 141 -2.87 11.98 -0.97
CA GLY A 141 -2.62 12.28 -2.38
C GLY A 141 -1.90 11.18 -3.14
N PHE A 142 -2.12 9.91 -2.77
CA PHE A 142 -1.63 8.77 -3.55
C PHE A 142 -2.55 8.53 -4.76
N ASP A 143 -1.96 8.31 -5.92
CA ASP A 143 -2.68 7.92 -7.12
C ASP A 143 -3.10 6.43 -7.06
N VAL A 144 -2.25 5.57 -6.49
CA VAL A 144 -2.47 4.13 -6.39
C VAL A 144 -1.78 3.50 -5.16
N ALA A 145 -2.46 2.60 -4.48
CA ALA A 145 -1.88 1.74 -3.46
C ALA A 145 -1.86 0.28 -3.90
N VAL A 146 -0.73 -0.40 -3.71
CA VAL A 146 -0.61 -1.85 -3.88
C VAL A 146 -0.64 -2.51 -2.49
N ARG A 147 -1.64 -3.34 -2.22
CA ARG A 147 -1.84 -3.96 -0.90
C ARG A 147 -2.05 -5.46 -1.01
N VAL A 148 -1.43 -6.19 -0.09
CA VAL A 148 -1.58 -7.64 0.08
C VAL A 148 -2.53 -7.88 1.24
N GLY A 149 -3.52 -8.75 1.04
CA GLY A 149 -4.55 -9.08 2.02
C GLY A 149 -5.95 -8.61 1.58
N THR A 150 -6.93 -8.98 2.41
CA THR A 150 -8.32 -8.55 2.25
C THR A 150 -8.44 -7.06 2.50
N LEU A 151 -9.16 -6.35 1.63
CA LEU A 151 -9.44 -4.94 1.81
C LEU A 151 -10.64 -4.77 2.74
N GLU A 152 -10.56 -3.76 3.61
CA GLU A 152 -11.72 -3.27 4.36
C GLU A 152 -12.58 -2.38 3.45
N ASP A 153 -13.88 -2.33 3.73
CA ASP A 153 -14.82 -1.53 2.93
C ASP A 153 -14.53 -0.03 3.17
N SER A 154 -13.96 0.61 2.15
CA SER A 154 -13.36 1.95 2.24
C SER A 154 -13.96 2.93 1.23
N GLY A 155 -14.97 2.52 0.45
CA GLY A 155 -15.53 3.31 -0.65
C GLY A 155 -14.58 3.53 -1.84
N LEU A 156 -13.34 3.05 -1.75
CA LEU A 156 -12.32 3.13 -2.80
C LEU A 156 -12.54 2.05 -3.86
N SER A 157 -12.11 2.34 -5.09
CA SER A 157 -12.08 1.33 -6.15
C SER A 157 -10.85 0.44 -5.99
N ALA A 158 -11.04 -0.86 -6.19
CA ALA A 158 -9.95 -1.84 -6.13
C ALA A 158 -9.98 -2.79 -7.33
N ARG A 159 -8.79 -3.18 -7.80
CA ARG A 159 -8.60 -4.21 -8.83
C ARG A 159 -7.69 -5.30 -8.27
N LYS A 160 -8.19 -6.54 -8.24
CA LYS A 160 -7.38 -7.71 -7.89
C LYS A 160 -6.33 -7.94 -8.99
N LEU A 161 -5.06 -7.94 -8.60
CA LEU A 161 -3.92 -8.16 -9.48
C LEU A 161 -3.53 -9.64 -9.52
N GLY A 162 -3.61 -10.32 -8.37
CA GLY A 162 -3.19 -11.71 -8.21
C GLY A 162 -3.33 -12.16 -6.76
N GLU A 163 -2.58 -13.19 -6.40
CA GLU A 163 -2.50 -13.73 -5.04
C GLU A 163 -1.07 -14.07 -4.68
N VAL A 164 -0.72 -13.89 -3.42
CA VAL A 164 0.55 -14.32 -2.83
C VAL A 164 0.29 -15.62 -2.08
N SER A 165 0.98 -16.66 -2.48
CA SER A 165 1.01 -17.93 -1.76
C SER A 165 2.14 -17.95 -0.73
N TYR A 166 1.98 -18.81 0.26
CA TYR A 166 2.93 -18.96 1.36
C TYR A 166 3.41 -20.41 1.49
N GLY A 167 4.37 -20.60 2.39
CA GLY A 167 4.86 -21.90 2.81
C GLY A 167 5.61 -21.82 4.13
N LEU A 168 5.91 -22.99 4.69
CA LEU A 168 6.77 -23.13 5.86
C LEU A 168 8.20 -23.45 5.41
N TYR A 169 9.17 -22.78 6.00
CA TYR A 169 10.57 -22.89 5.60
C TYR A 169 11.50 -22.97 6.81
N ALA A 170 12.58 -23.72 6.66
CA ALA A 170 13.69 -23.77 7.60
C ALA A 170 15.01 -24.03 6.88
N ALA A 171 16.14 -23.64 7.48
CA ALA A 171 17.44 -24.02 6.93
C ALA A 171 17.67 -25.55 7.07
N PRO A 172 18.28 -26.22 6.08
CA PRO A 172 18.57 -27.65 6.15
C PRO A 172 19.37 -28.06 7.40
N GLY A 173 20.30 -27.20 7.82
CA GLY A 173 21.10 -27.44 9.04
C GLY A 173 20.27 -27.50 10.32
N TYR A 174 19.17 -26.75 10.40
CA TYR A 174 18.23 -26.84 11.51
C TYR A 174 17.48 -28.18 11.48
N LEU A 175 16.98 -28.58 10.31
CA LEU A 175 16.21 -29.81 10.14
C LEU A 175 17.02 -31.06 10.48
N LYS A 176 18.32 -31.09 10.11
CA LYS A 176 19.23 -32.21 10.45
C LYS A 176 19.42 -32.45 11.95
N ARG A 177 19.23 -31.43 12.78
CA ARG A 177 19.39 -31.51 14.25
C ARG A 177 18.06 -31.64 14.99
N GLY A 178 16.95 -31.37 14.30
CA GLY A 178 15.62 -31.33 14.90
C GLY A 178 14.97 -32.71 14.98
N PRO A 179 13.85 -32.83 15.72
CA PRO A 179 12.99 -34.00 15.63
C PRO A 179 12.42 -34.16 14.20
N ALA A 180 11.90 -35.35 13.89
CA ALA A 180 11.21 -35.61 12.63
C ALA A 180 10.01 -34.67 12.46
N LEU A 181 9.82 -34.17 11.23
CA LEU A 181 8.77 -33.24 10.85
C LEU A 181 8.00 -33.83 9.66
N SER A 182 6.86 -34.45 9.94
CA SER A 182 6.05 -35.16 8.94
C SER A 182 4.59 -34.71 8.90
N ALA A 183 4.08 -34.16 10.01
CA ALA A 183 2.74 -33.62 10.13
C ALA A 183 2.74 -32.23 10.79
N VAL A 184 1.65 -31.49 10.62
CA VAL A 184 1.47 -30.17 11.24
C VAL A 184 1.60 -30.24 12.76
N GLY A 185 1.12 -31.32 13.39
CA GLY A 185 1.27 -31.55 14.83
C GLY A 185 2.72 -31.56 15.35
N ASP A 186 3.68 -31.95 14.50
CA ASP A 186 5.10 -32.00 14.87
C ASP A 186 5.70 -30.60 15.10
N LEU A 187 5.09 -29.54 14.55
CA LEU A 187 5.54 -28.15 14.70
C LEU A 187 5.64 -27.72 16.17
N LYS A 188 4.85 -28.32 17.06
CA LYS A 188 4.90 -28.07 18.52
C LYS A 188 6.23 -28.47 19.16
N ARG A 189 7.00 -29.35 18.51
CA ARG A 189 8.32 -29.84 18.95
C ARG A 189 9.47 -29.06 18.34
N HIS A 190 9.18 -28.08 17.50
CA HIS A 190 10.16 -27.25 16.82
C HIS A 190 10.14 -25.82 17.35
N ASN A 191 11.30 -25.17 17.22
CA ASN A 191 11.39 -23.73 17.36
C ASN A 191 10.67 -23.07 16.19
N LEU A 192 9.63 -22.28 16.51
CA LEU A 192 8.94 -21.46 15.52
C LEU A 192 9.40 -20.00 15.63
N ILE A 193 9.59 -19.38 14.47
CA ILE A 193 9.83 -17.95 14.31
C ILE A 193 8.57 -17.38 13.65
N MET A 194 7.79 -16.61 14.41
CA MET A 194 6.48 -16.14 13.97
C MET A 194 6.48 -14.62 13.83
N LYS A 195 5.83 -14.14 12.75
CA LYS A 195 5.53 -12.73 12.60
C LYS A 195 4.37 -12.35 13.54
N THR A 196 4.67 -11.87 14.74
CA THR A 196 3.68 -11.47 15.75
C THR A 196 4.28 -10.51 16.77
N THR A 197 3.43 -9.68 17.38
CA THR A 197 3.81 -8.76 18.45
C THR A 197 3.22 -9.14 19.81
N ARG A 198 2.44 -10.25 19.92
CA ARG A 198 1.66 -10.56 21.13
C ARG A 198 1.88 -11.96 21.76
N GLY A 199 3.04 -12.59 21.54
CA GLY A 199 3.51 -13.75 22.34
C GLY A 199 2.78 -15.09 22.13
N ARG A 200 1.49 -15.09 21.77
CA ARG A 200 0.78 -16.25 21.19
C ARG A 200 0.37 -15.92 19.77
N SER A 201 0.62 -16.84 18.86
CA SER A 201 0.16 -16.72 17.48
C SER A 201 -0.35 -18.02 16.95
N ASN A 202 -1.28 -17.88 16.02
CA ASN A 202 -1.98 -18.99 15.41
C ASN A 202 -1.61 -18.98 13.93
N TRP A 203 -1.03 -20.07 13.45
CA TRP A 203 -1.08 -20.37 12.03
C TRP A 203 -2.35 -21.16 11.76
N ALA A 204 -3.11 -20.77 10.75
CA ALA A 204 -4.18 -21.57 10.18
C ALA A 204 -3.65 -22.14 8.87
N LEU A 205 -3.11 -23.36 8.94
CA LEU A 205 -2.52 -24.04 7.79
C LEU A 205 -3.61 -24.82 7.07
N VAL A 206 -3.68 -24.65 5.76
CA VAL A 206 -4.65 -25.27 4.86
C VAL A 206 -3.91 -26.18 3.88
N ASN A 207 -4.49 -27.34 3.61
CA ASN A 207 -4.07 -28.27 2.58
C ASN A 207 -5.31 -28.94 1.95
N GLY A 208 -5.73 -28.42 0.79
CA GLY A 208 -7.01 -28.77 0.18
C GLY A 208 -8.18 -28.40 1.10
N GLU A 209 -9.02 -29.36 1.45
CA GLU A 209 -10.16 -29.18 2.37
C GLU A 209 -9.76 -29.23 3.84
N ASN A 210 -8.53 -29.66 4.15
CA ASN A 210 -8.06 -29.79 5.53
C ASN A 210 -7.54 -28.46 6.06
N THR A 211 -7.92 -28.11 7.30
CA THR A 211 -7.40 -26.94 8.01
C THR A 211 -6.91 -27.36 9.39
N GLU A 212 -5.67 -27.03 9.72
CA GLU A 212 -5.07 -27.27 11.03
C GLU A 212 -4.61 -25.95 11.67
N LYS A 213 -4.96 -25.76 12.94
CA LYS A 213 -4.55 -24.60 13.72
C LYS A 213 -3.34 -24.94 14.58
N VAL A 214 -2.25 -24.20 14.38
CA VAL A 214 -1.04 -24.29 15.19
C VAL A 214 -1.01 -23.11 16.15
N THR A 215 -1.41 -23.36 17.39
CA THR A 215 -1.30 -22.41 18.49
C THR A 215 -0.12 -22.79 19.37
N VAL A 216 0.94 -21.99 19.33
CA VAL A 216 2.13 -22.18 20.18
C VAL A 216 2.66 -20.83 20.68
N SER A 217 3.54 -20.88 21.69
CA SER A 217 4.40 -19.74 22.01
C SER A 217 5.66 -19.87 21.14
N PRO A 218 5.89 -18.97 20.18
CA PRO A 218 7.06 -19.07 19.31
C PRO A 218 8.34 -18.85 20.12
N ARG A 219 9.43 -19.50 19.70
CA ARG A 219 10.76 -19.22 20.27
C ARG A 219 11.19 -17.78 19.96
N CYS A 220 10.77 -17.25 18.81
CA CYS A 220 11.04 -15.88 18.42
C CYS A 220 9.80 -15.25 17.78
N ALA A 221 9.40 -14.09 18.29
CA ALA A 221 8.32 -13.27 17.76
C ALA A 221 8.90 -11.97 17.19
N VAL A 222 8.63 -11.70 15.91
CA VAL A 222 9.11 -10.50 15.20
C VAL A 222 7.96 -9.81 14.48
N ASN A 223 8.05 -8.52 14.21
CA ASN A 223 7.02 -7.80 13.45
C ASN A 223 7.35 -7.69 11.94
N SER A 224 8.47 -8.25 11.50
CA SER A 224 8.96 -8.19 10.11
C SER A 224 9.15 -9.58 9.52
N THR A 225 8.63 -9.80 8.31
CA THR A 225 8.82 -11.06 7.57
C THR A 225 10.29 -11.23 7.16
N ILE A 226 10.99 -10.13 6.85
CA ILE A 226 12.43 -10.15 6.54
C ILE A 226 13.25 -10.65 7.74
N ALA A 227 12.94 -10.16 8.95
CA ALA A 227 13.58 -10.63 10.16
C ALA A 227 13.34 -12.13 10.37
N ALA A 228 12.09 -12.59 10.18
CA ALA A 228 11.73 -13.99 10.30
C ALA A 228 12.51 -14.89 9.33
N LYS A 229 12.60 -14.48 8.06
CA LYS A 229 13.41 -15.12 7.02
C LYS A 229 14.89 -15.22 7.42
N ASN A 230 15.50 -14.11 7.86
CA ASN A 230 16.91 -14.08 8.24
C ASN A 230 17.22 -15.02 9.42
N LEU A 231 16.32 -15.12 10.39
CA LEU A 231 16.46 -16.03 11.53
C LEU A 231 16.29 -17.50 11.12
N ALA A 232 15.42 -17.79 10.14
CA ALA A 232 15.28 -19.14 9.58
C ALA A 232 16.53 -19.55 8.79
N LEU A 233 17.11 -18.64 8.00
CA LEU A 233 18.39 -18.82 7.31
C LEU A 233 19.55 -19.08 8.29
N ALA A 234 19.54 -18.41 9.46
CA ALA A 234 20.48 -18.67 10.54
C ALA A 234 20.25 -20.02 11.26
N GLY A 235 19.26 -20.81 10.84
CA GLY A 235 18.99 -22.13 11.38
C GLY A 235 18.39 -22.13 12.79
N LEU A 236 17.62 -21.08 13.13
CA LEU A 236 17.03 -20.93 14.47
C LEU A 236 15.65 -21.58 14.61
N GLY A 237 14.98 -21.89 13.50
CA GLY A 237 13.65 -22.47 13.54
C GLY A 237 12.95 -22.55 12.19
N ILE A 238 11.67 -22.90 12.25
CA ILE A 238 10.73 -22.91 11.13
C ILE A 238 9.99 -21.58 11.11
N THR A 239 9.79 -21.02 9.94
CA THR A 239 9.02 -19.78 9.76
C THR A 239 8.09 -19.87 8.57
N HIS A 240 7.08 -19.00 8.56
CA HIS A 240 6.10 -18.88 7.49
C HIS A 240 6.47 -17.69 6.60
N LEU A 241 6.68 -17.93 5.30
CA LEU A 241 7.11 -16.89 4.34
C LEU A 241 6.24 -16.91 3.09
N PRO A 242 6.06 -15.75 2.44
CA PRO A 242 5.64 -15.71 1.05
C PRO A 242 6.61 -16.49 0.15
N ARG A 243 6.08 -17.24 -0.83
CA ARG A 243 6.92 -18.07 -1.71
C ARG A 243 7.96 -17.25 -2.46
N PHE A 244 7.57 -16.11 -3.04
CA PHE A 244 8.49 -15.22 -3.76
C PHE A 244 9.71 -14.78 -2.92
N MET A 245 9.56 -14.69 -1.59
CA MET A 245 10.64 -14.32 -0.67
C MET A 245 11.56 -15.49 -0.35
N ALA A 246 11.04 -16.72 -0.34
CA ALA A 246 11.77 -17.93 0.02
C ALA A 246 12.45 -18.59 -1.19
N GLU A 247 11.83 -18.52 -2.37
CA GLU A 247 12.26 -19.18 -3.60
C GLU A 247 13.75 -19.00 -3.95
N PRO A 248 14.34 -17.78 -3.89
CA PRO A 248 15.76 -17.61 -4.19
C PRO A 248 16.67 -18.43 -3.25
N TYR A 249 16.27 -18.58 -1.99
CA TYR A 249 17.03 -19.32 -0.98
C TYR A 249 16.80 -20.82 -1.05
N VAL A 250 15.61 -21.24 -1.50
CA VAL A 250 15.29 -22.63 -1.79
C VAL A 250 16.09 -23.10 -3.01
N ALA A 251 16.17 -22.29 -4.07
CA ALA A 251 16.91 -22.61 -5.29
C ALA A 251 18.39 -22.87 -5.03
N VAL A 252 19.01 -22.15 -4.09
CA VAL A 252 20.42 -22.33 -3.68
C VAL A 252 20.58 -23.29 -2.48
N GLY A 253 19.51 -23.93 -2.02
CA GLY A 253 19.55 -24.92 -0.95
C GLY A 253 19.83 -24.38 0.46
N THR A 254 19.68 -23.06 0.69
CA THR A 254 19.87 -22.45 2.01
C THR A 254 18.59 -22.42 2.85
N LEU A 255 17.42 -22.53 2.20
CA LEU A 255 16.15 -22.87 2.82
C LEU A 255 15.58 -24.15 2.20
N SER A 256 14.74 -24.85 2.96
CA SER A 256 13.93 -25.96 2.47
C SER A 256 12.49 -25.74 2.89
N CYS A 257 11.57 -25.98 1.95
CA CYS A 257 10.14 -26.04 2.24
C CYS A 257 9.87 -27.25 3.13
N VAL A 258 9.10 -27.06 4.19
CA VAL A 258 8.68 -28.13 5.11
C VAL A 258 7.17 -28.27 5.10
N LEU A 259 6.69 -29.50 5.29
CA LEU A 259 5.26 -29.82 5.19
C LEU A 259 4.64 -29.29 3.88
N PRO A 260 5.17 -29.67 2.70
CA PRO A 260 4.66 -29.18 1.42
C PRO A 260 3.15 -29.46 1.30
N GLY A 261 2.42 -28.47 0.79
CA GLY A 261 0.95 -28.49 0.73
C GLY A 261 0.26 -27.80 1.92
N TRP A 262 0.94 -27.64 3.07
CA TRP A 262 0.40 -26.89 4.21
C TRP A 262 0.91 -25.45 4.21
N ALA A 263 -0.01 -24.50 4.04
CA ALA A 263 0.29 -23.06 4.07
C ALA A 263 -0.92 -22.26 4.55
N GLU A 264 -0.75 -20.97 4.87
CA GLU A 264 -1.92 -20.08 5.01
C GLU A 264 -2.66 -19.92 3.67
N VAL A 265 -3.93 -19.54 3.75
CA VAL A 265 -4.74 -19.20 2.56
C VAL A 265 -4.00 -18.12 1.74
N PRO A 266 -3.92 -18.26 0.41
CA PRO A 266 -3.32 -17.24 -0.44
C PRO A 266 -3.90 -15.85 -0.17
N ALA A 267 -3.02 -14.87 -0.01
CA ALA A 267 -3.43 -13.49 0.27
C ALA A 267 -3.64 -12.76 -1.06
N PRO A 268 -4.82 -12.19 -1.32
CA PRO A 268 -5.04 -11.47 -2.57
C PRO A 268 -4.22 -10.18 -2.61
N VAL A 269 -3.77 -9.80 -3.80
CA VAL A 269 -3.06 -8.53 -4.03
C VAL A 269 -3.95 -7.61 -4.84
N HIS A 270 -4.10 -6.38 -4.37
CA HIS A 270 -4.98 -5.39 -4.96
C HIS A 270 -4.21 -4.11 -5.30
N ALA A 271 -4.55 -3.52 -6.44
CA ALA A 271 -4.35 -2.10 -6.70
C ALA A 271 -5.60 -1.34 -6.23
N VAL A 272 -5.43 -0.33 -5.38
CA VAL A 272 -6.50 0.48 -4.79
C VAL A 272 -6.30 1.94 -5.21
N PHE A 273 -7.37 2.62 -5.59
CA PHE A 273 -7.34 3.99 -6.11
C PHE A 273 -8.71 4.67 -5.92
N ALA A 274 -8.75 6.01 -5.95
CA ALA A 274 -9.94 6.78 -5.61
C ALA A 274 -11.16 6.49 -6.50
N SER A 275 -10.98 6.33 -7.83
CA SER A 275 -12.10 6.03 -8.74
C SER A 275 -11.67 5.26 -9.98
N SER A 276 -12.43 4.23 -10.34
CA SER A 276 -12.25 3.44 -11.57
C SER A 276 -12.80 4.12 -12.83
N ARG A 277 -13.83 4.97 -12.71
CA ARG A 277 -14.50 5.58 -13.89
C ARG A 277 -13.64 6.59 -14.62
N TYR A 278 -12.76 7.29 -13.91
CA TYR A 278 -11.98 8.39 -14.44
C TYR A 278 -10.51 8.30 -14.02
N MET A 279 -9.94 7.13 -14.28
CA MET A 279 -8.56 6.85 -13.96
C MET A 279 -7.63 7.58 -14.95
N ASP A 280 -6.70 8.37 -14.42
CA ASP A 280 -5.62 9.01 -15.18
C ASP A 280 -4.87 7.95 -16.02
N PRO A 281 -4.54 8.22 -17.30
CA PRO A 281 -3.76 7.33 -18.16
C PRO A 281 -2.53 6.71 -17.47
N LYS A 282 -1.78 7.48 -16.65
CA LYS A 282 -0.60 6.97 -15.94
C LYS A 282 -0.97 5.85 -14.95
N VAL A 283 -2.07 6.02 -14.22
CA VAL A 283 -2.55 5.06 -13.21
C VAL A 283 -3.09 3.82 -13.91
N ARG A 284 -3.88 4.00 -14.97
CA ARG A 284 -4.42 2.89 -15.76
C ARG A 284 -3.31 2.05 -16.35
N SER A 285 -2.35 2.68 -17.04
CA SER A 285 -1.22 1.98 -17.64
C SER A 285 -0.36 1.25 -16.60
N PHE A 286 -0.14 1.83 -15.43
CA PHE A 286 0.58 1.15 -14.34
C PHE A 286 -0.20 -0.07 -13.83
N VAL A 287 -1.50 0.07 -13.55
CA VAL A 287 -2.34 -1.03 -13.06
C VAL A 287 -2.45 -2.16 -14.10
N ASP A 288 -2.55 -1.85 -15.39
CA ASP A 288 -2.56 -2.84 -16.47
C ASP A 288 -1.22 -3.57 -16.59
N LEU A 289 -0.10 -2.87 -16.39
CA LEU A 289 1.24 -3.46 -16.33
C LEU A 289 1.34 -4.43 -15.14
N CYS A 290 0.93 -4.00 -13.95
CA CYS A 290 0.94 -4.84 -12.74
C CYS A 290 0.10 -6.10 -12.94
N LEU A 291 -1.08 -5.98 -13.55
CA LEU A 291 -1.94 -7.12 -13.84
C LEU A 291 -1.28 -8.09 -14.84
N SER A 292 -0.58 -7.56 -15.84
CA SER A 292 0.12 -8.38 -16.85
C SER A 292 1.33 -9.09 -16.23
N ALA A 293 2.11 -8.41 -15.39
CA ALA A 293 3.25 -8.99 -14.68
C ALA A 293 2.82 -10.15 -13.76
N PHE A 294 1.76 -9.96 -12.97
CA PHE A 294 1.20 -11.03 -12.13
C PHE A 294 0.71 -12.26 -12.91
N LYS A 295 0.13 -12.06 -14.09
CA LYS A 295 -0.28 -13.16 -14.97
C LYS A 295 0.92 -13.91 -15.55
N GLY A 296 2.06 -13.23 -15.75
CA GLY A 296 3.31 -13.84 -16.20
C GLY A 296 3.92 -14.77 -15.16
N ASP A 297 3.86 -14.37 -13.87
CA ASP A 297 4.42 -15.15 -12.76
C ASP A 297 3.51 -16.31 -12.30
N GLY A 298 2.20 -16.24 -12.60
CA GLY A 298 1.19 -17.25 -12.23
C GLY A 298 1.27 -18.60 -12.97
N SER A 299 2.34 -18.87 -13.72
CA SER A 299 2.53 -20.12 -14.48
C SER A 299 3.30 -21.21 -13.73
N GLN A 300 3.57 -21.04 -12.43
CA GLN A 300 4.17 -22.09 -11.59
C GLN A 300 3.16 -22.51 -10.52
N SER A 301 2.25 -23.40 -10.94
CA SER A 301 1.37 -24.19 -10.08
C SER A 301 2.18 -25.08 -9.13
#